data_AF-A0ABD5V2T5-F1
#
_entry.id   AF-A0ABD5V2T5-F1
#
_cell.length_a   1.000
_cell.length_b   1.000
_cell.length_c   1.000
_cell.angle_alpha   90.00
_cell.angle_beta   90.00
_cell.angle_gamma   90.00
#
_symmetry.space_group_name_H-M   'P 1'
#
loop_
_entity.id
_entity.type
_entity.pdbx_description
1 polymer ?
#
loop_
_entity_poly.entity_id
_entity_poly.type
_entity_poly.pdbx_seq_one_letter_code
_entity_poly.pdbx_strand_id
1 'polypeptide(L)'
;MSAGGAGREARIGALAERAREERAAFDPPENPDERALSYLREGLWPVLAVYIEARSNGGRLSRAEHDAIEDALNEWLELYALCYGVGIDAQFSVRETAELFVETHHLRDTAQLLTHVPDRR
;
A
#
# COMPACT_ATOMS: atom_id res chain seq x y z
N MET A 1 -0.28 0.15 -27.30
CA MET A 1 -0.58 0.41 -25.87
C MET A 1 -2.03 0.85 -25.79
N SER A 2 -2.91 0.07 -25.16
CA SER A 2 -4.33 0.46 -25.03
C SER A 2 -4.44 1.71 -24.14
N ALA A 3 -5.39 2.60 -24.42
CA ALA A 3 -5.62 3.83 -23.65
C ALA A 3 -5.80 3.59 -22.13
N GLY A 4 -6.27 2.39 -21.73
CA GLY A 4 -6.36 1.99 -20.32
C GLY A 4 -5.01 1.77 -19.62
N GLY A 5 -3.94 1.46 -20.35
CA GLY A 5 -2.60 1.27 -19.78
C GLY A 5 -1.95 2.57 -19.33
N ALA A 6 -2.00 3.60 -20.18
CA ALA A 6 -1.43 4.92 -19.85
C ALA A 6 -2.13 5.60 -18.66
N GLY A 7 -3.46 5.44 -18.55
CA GLY A 7 -4.21 5.92 -17.39
C GLY A 7 -3.85 5.19 -16.09
N ARG A 8 -3.58 3.88 -16.17
CA ARG A 8 -3.15 3.08 -15.01
C ARG A 8 -1.75 3.45 -14.56
N GLU A 9 -0.81 3.58 -15.49
CA GLU A 9 0.57 4.00 -15.20
C GLU A 9 0.59 5.35 -14.48
N ALA A 10 -0.18 6.34 -14.98
CA ALA A 10 -0.32 7.64 -14.32
C ALA A 10 -0.90 7.53 -12.89
N ARG A 11 -1.89 6.65 -12.68
CA ARG A 11 -2.47 6.40 -11.35
C ARG A 11 -1.45 5.75 -10.41
N ILE A 12 -0.67 4.78 -10.87
CA ILE A 12 0.40 4.14 -10.08
C ILE A 12 1.46 5.18 -9.70
N GLY A 13 1.90 5.99 -10.68
CA GLY A 13 2.85 7.07 -10.42
C GLY A 13 2.36 8.05 -9.36
N ALA A 14 1.10 8.49 -9.44
CA ALA A 14 0.52 9.38 -8.44
C ALA A 14 0.45 8.76 -7.03
N LEU A 15 0.22 7.45 -6.92
CA LEU A 15 0.21 6.75 -5.63
C LEU A 15 1.61 6.64 -5.03
N ALA A 16 2.63 6.38 -5.86
CA ALA A 16 4.02 6.34 -5.44
C ALA A 16 4.52 7.72 -4.99
N GLU A 17 4.24 8.78 -5.77
CA GLU A 17 4.61 10.15 -5.39
C GLU A 17 3.96 10.55 -4.06
N ARG A 18 2.66 10.24 -3.87
CA ARG A 18 1.98 10.55 -2.60
C ARG A 18 2.63 9.84 -1.40
N ALA A 19 3.03 8.58 -1.56
CA ALA A 19 3.71 7.84 -0.49
C ALA A 19 5.03 8.53 -0.09
N ARG A 20 5.82 8.97 -1.09
CA ARG A 20 7.08 9.69 -0.87
C ARG A 20 6.87 11.05 -0.21
N GLU A 21 5.86 11.78 -0.64
CA GLU A 21 5.49 13.08 -0.05
C GLU A 21 5.09 12.93 1.43
N GLU A 22 4.23 11.96 1.74
CA GLU A 22 3.84 11.66 3.13
C GLU A 22 5.03 11.21 3.96
N ARG A 23 5.94 10.40 3.40
CA ARG A 23 7.16 9.98 4.09
C ARG A 23 8.09 11.15 4.38
N ALA A 24 8.27 12.06 3.41
CA ALA A 24 9.10 13.24 3.59
C ALA A 24 8.51 14.23 4.60
N ALA A 25 7.18 14.32 4.67
CA ALA A 25 6.44 15.19 5.59
C ALA A 25 6.08 14.51 6.91
N PHE A 26 6.50 13.25 7.13
CA PHE A 26 6.06 12.47 8.28
C PHE A 26 6.52 13.10 9.59
N ASP A 27 5.57 13.22 10.52
CA ASP A 27 5.81 13.59 11.90
C ASP A 27 5.04 12.60 12.80
N PRO A 28 5.65 12.06 13.89
CA PRO A 28 4.97 11.12 14.77
C PRO A 28 3.61 11.65 15.27
N PRO A 29 2.51 10.92 15.03
CA PRO A 29 1.18 11.40 15.39
C PRO A 29 0.91 11.26 16.90
N GLU A 30 0.14 12.20 17.46
CA GLU A 30 -0.37 12.07 18.84
C GLU A 30 -1.32 10.86 19.00
N ASN A 31 -2.06 10.53 17.93
CA ASN A 31 -2.94 9.37 17.85
C ASN A 31 -2.49 8.41 16.72
N PRO A 32 -1.63 7.42 17.03
CA PRO A 32 -1.15 6.41 16.09
C PRO A 32 -2.26 5.68 15.33
N ASP A 33 -3.32 5.25 16.01
CA ASP A 33 -4.38 4.45 15.41
C ASP A 33 -5.14 5.23 14.32
N GLU A 34 -5.46 6.49 14.59
CA GLU A 34 -6.17 7.33 13.64
C GLU A 34 -5.33 7.61 12.38
N ARG A 35 -4.05 7.97 12.56
CA ARG A 35 -3.14 8.21 11.44
C ARG A 35 -2.89 6.94 10.64
N ALA A 36 -2.66 5.80 11.31
CA ALA A 36 -2.49 4.51 10.68
C ALA A 36 -3.72 4.13 9.84
N LEU A 37 -4.93 4.31 10.36
CA LEU A 37 -6.17 4.05 9.59
C LEU A 37 -6.35 4.99 8.39
N SER A 38 -5.86 6.24 8.46
CA SER A 38 -5.83 7.12 7.29
C SER A 38 -4.87 6.58 6.23
N TYR A 39 -3.63 6.23 6.59
CA TYR A 39 -2.67 5.64 5.64
C TYR A 39 -3.16 4.33 5.01
N LEU A 40 -3.86 3.48 5.76
CA LEU A 40 -4.47 2.28 5.19
C LEU A 40 -5.57 2.60 4.16
N ARG A 41 -6.45 3.55 4.47
CA ARG A 41 -7.61 3.86 3.61
C ARG A 41 -7.26 4.72 2.41
N GLU A 42 -6.32 5.64 2.58
CA GLU A 42 -6.00 6.66 1.58
C GLU A 42 -4.71 6.35 0.81
N GLY A 43 -3.87 5.46 1.34
CA GLY A 43 -2.62 5.01 0.73
C GLY A 43 -2.69 3.56 0.28
N LEU A 44 -2.72 2.63 1.24
CA LEU A 44 -2.64 1.19 0.95
C LEU A 44 -3.82 0.69 0.10
N TRP A 45 -5.05 1.08 0.43
CA TRP A 45 -6.22 0.62 -0.29
C TRP A 45 -6.22 1.02 -1.76
N PRO A 46 -5.99 2.29 -2.15
CA PRO A 46 -5.86 2.67 -3.56
C PRO A 46 -4.81 1.86 -4.34
N VAL A 47 -3.68 1.52 -3.71
CA VAL A 47 -2.64 0.66 -4.30
C VAL A 47 -3.19 -0.74 -4.57
N LEU A 48 -3.81 -1.39 -3.57
CA LEU A 48 -4.41 -2.71 -3.74
C LEU A 48 -5.55 -2.72 -4.75
N ALA A 49 -6.38 -1.67 -4.78
CA ALA A 49 -7.47 -1.53 -5.73
C ALA A 49 -6.96 -1.55 -7.17
N VAL A 50 -5.87 -0.84 -7.50
CA VAL A 50 -5.27 -0.86 -8.84
C VAL A 50 -4.84 -2.28 -9.23
N TYR A 51 -4.21 -3.01 -8.32
CA TYR A 51 -3.77 -4.39 -8.58
C TYR A 51 -4.96 -5.33 -8.79
N ILE A 52 -5.97 -5.27 -7.92
CA ILE A 52 -7.18 -6.11 -7.99
C ILE A 52 -7.97 -5.82 -9.26
N GLU A 53 -8.14 -4.54 -9.63
CA GLU A 53 -8.79 -4.11 -10.87
C GLU A 53 -8.05 -4.66 -12.10
N ALA A 54 -6.71 -4.52 -12.14
CA ALA A 54 -5.90 -5.04 -13.23
C ALA A 54 -6.06 -6.56 -13.38
N ARG A 55 -6.04 -7.30 -12.26
CA ARG A 55 -6.17 -8.75 -12.25
C ARG A 55 -7.57 -9.22 -12.69
N SER A 56 -8.61 -8.52 -12.23
CA SER A 56 -10.01 -8.84 -12.51
C SER A 56 -10.37 -8.60 -13.98
N ASN A 57 -9.77 -7.60 -14.61
CA ASN A 57 -9.97 -7.29 -16.02
C ASN A 57 -9.11 -8.16 -16.97
N GLY A 58 -8.45 -9.20 -16.46
CA GLY A 58 -7.55 -10.06 -17.23
C GLY A 58 -6.27 -9.35 -17.72
N GLY A 59 -6.01 -8.14 -17.23
CA GLY A 59 -4.83 -7.36 -17.54
C GLY A 59 -3.61 -7.85 -16.76
N ARG A 60 -2.43 -7.66 -17.35
CA ARG A 60 -1.14 -7.79 -16.63
C ARG A 60 -0.58 -6.40 -16.40
N LEU A 61 0.05 -6.19 -15.26
CA LEU A 61 0.96 -5.07 -15.07
C LEU A 61 2.22 -5.35 -15.90
N SER A 62 2.74 -4.31 -16.55
CA SER A 62 4.12 -4.32 -17.06
C SER A 62 5.10 -4.41 -15.88
N ARG A 63 6.37 -4.71 -16.15
CA ARG A 63 7.40 -4.75 -15.11
C ARG A 63 7.50 -3.42 -14.35
N ALA A 64 7.55 -2.30 -15.07
CA ALA A 64 7.65 -0.98 -14.46
C ALA A 64 6.43 -0.63 -13.60
N GLU A 65 5.21 -0.98 -14.05
CA GLU A 65 4.01 -0.82 -13.25
C GLU A 65 4.03 -1.72 -11.99
N HIS A 66 4.61 -2.92 -12.10
CA HIS A 66 4.71 -3.88 -10.99
C HIS A 66 5.73 -3.41 -9.93
N ASP A 67 6.89 -2.91 -10.37
CA ASP A 67 7.91 -2.39 -9.47
C ASP A 67 7.36 -1.14 -8.75
N ALA A 68 6.77 -0.19 -9.49
CA ALA A 68 6.24 1.05 -8.91
C ALA A 68 5.06 0.83 -7.95
N ILE A 69 4.20 -0.15 -8.21
CA ILE A 69 3.08 -0.45 -7.30
C ILE A 69 3.56 -1.12 -6.02
N GLU A 70 4.62 -1.95 -6.09
CA GLU A 70 5.22 -2.59 -4.92
C GLU A 70 6.02 -1.59 -4.09
N ASP A 71 6.75 -0.66 -4.71
CA ASP A 71 7.40 0.44 -4.00
C ASP A 71 6.37 1.27 -3.21
N ALA A 72 5.29 1.70 -3.88
CA ALA A 72 4.22 2.46 -3.23
C ALA A 72 3.57 1.66 -2.08
N LEU A 73 3.28 0.38 -2.31
CA LEU A 73 2.71 -0.52 -1.29
C LEU A 73 3.58 -0.56 -0.03
N ASN A 74 4.88 -0.80 -0.21
CA ASN A 74 5.81 -0.97 0.90
C ASN A 74 6.06 0.35 1.64
N GLU A 75 6.16 1.48 0.92
CA GLU A 75 6.25 2.79 1.56
C GLU A 75 5.04 3.09 2.47
N TRP A 76 3.82 2.74 2.04
CA TRP A 76 2.62 2.90 2.88
C TRP A 76 2.60 1.97 4.10
N LEU A 77 3.11 0.74 3.98
CA LEU A 77 3.22 -0.20 5.10
C LEU A 77 4.27 0.26 6.12
N GLU A 78 5.37 0.84 5.64
CA GLU A 78 6.37 1.46 6.50
C GLU A 78 5.80 2.67 7.25
N LEU A 79 5.09 3.56 6.56
CA LEU A 79 4.41 4.70 7.21
C LEU A 79 3.38 4.25 8.23
N TYR A 80 2.63 3.19 7.91
CA TYR A 80 1.69 2.56 8.85
C TYR A 80 2.39 2.08 10.12
N ALA A 81 3.50 1.35 10.00
CA ALA A 81 4.27 0.87 11.15
C ALA A 81 4.91 2.05 11.94
N LEU A 82 5.36 3.07 11.22
CA LEU A 82 6.01 4.24 11.79
C LEU A 82 5.05 5.10 12.63
N CYS A 83 3.74 5.10 12.34
CA CYS A 83 2.71 5.69 13.21
C CYS A 83 2.79 5.13 14.64
N TYR A 84 3.15 3.85 14.79
CA TYR A 84 3.30 3.17 16.08
C TYR A 84 4.74 3.24 16.62
N GLY A 85 5.61 4.04 16.01
CA GLY A 85 7.01 4.19 16.41
C GLY A 85 7.91 3.05 15.96
N VAL A 86 7.45 2.19 15.05
CA VAL A 86 8.21 1.03 14.55
C VAL A 86 8.69 1.28 13.13
N GLY A 87 9.99 1.45 12.96
CA GLY A 87 10.62 1.47 11.63
C GLY A 87 10.83 0.05 11.12
N ILE A 88 10.35 -0.23 9.91
CA ILE A 88 10.57 -1.49 9.20
C ILE A 88 11.16 -1.20 7.81
N ASP A 89 11.79 -2.20 7.20
CA ASP A 89 12.17 -2.22 5.78
C ASP A 89 11.22 -3.21 5.10
N ALA A 90 10.17 -2.70 4.45
CA ALA A 90 9.09 -3.53 3.93
C ALA A 90 9.44 -4.03 2.53
N GLN A 91 9.34 -5.35 2.33
CA GLN A 91 9.64 -6.01 1.05
C GLN A 91 8.55 -7.02 0.68
N PHE A 92 7.29 -6.59 0.77
CA PHE A 92 6.12 -7.41 0.46
C PHE A 92 5.75 -7.28 -1.02
N SER A 93 5.31 -8.39 -1.61
CA SER A 93 4.74 -8.34 -2.96
C SER A 93 3.30 -7.83 -2.92
N VAL A 94 2.89 -7.08 -3.95
CA VAL A 94 1.50 -6.61 -4.07
C VAL A 94 0.53 -7.79 -4.21
N ARG A 95 1.01 -8.90 -4.76
CA ARG A 95 0.25 -10.13 -4.90
C ARG A 95 -0.06 -10.76 -3.55
N GLU A 96 0.96 -10.99 -2.73
CA GLU A 96 0.81 -11.59 -1.40
C GLU A 96 -0.11 -10.76 -0.52
N THR A 97 0.08 -9.43 -0.53
CA THR A 97 -0.78 -8.52 0.24
C THR A 97 -2.23 -8.57 -0.24
N ALA A 98 -2.47 -8.65 -1.55
CA ALA A 98 -3.83 -8.79 -2.09
C ALA A 98 -4.46 -10.15 -1.75
N GLU A 99 -3.69 -11.24 -1.79
CA GLU A 99 -4.15 -12.57 -1.38
C GLU A 99 -4.56 -12.56 0.10
N LEU A 100 -3.73 -11.99 0.97
CA LEU A 100 -4.02 -11.84 2.40
C LEU A 100 -5.21 -10.91 2.68
N PHE A 101 -5.37 -9.84 1.90
CA PHE A 101 -6.54 -8.97 1.98
C PHE A 101 -7.83 -9.72 1.62
N VAL A 102 -7.80 -10.56 0.58
CA VAL A 102 -8.96 -11.39 0.21
C VAL A 102 -9.29 -12.41 1.31
N GLU A 103 -8.30 -12.92 2.05
CA GLU A 103 -8.56 -13.81 3.18
C GLU A 103 -9.19 -13.08 4.37
N THR A 104 -8.67 -11.91 4.70
CA THR A 104 -9.08 -11.15 5.90
C THR A 104 -10.32 -10.28 5.68
N HIS A 105 -10.56 -9.80 4.46
CA HIS A 105 -11.50 -8.73 4.13
C HIS A 105 -11.34 -7.47 5.01
N HIS A 106 -10.17 -7.28 5.62
CA HIS A 106 -9.93 -6.21 6.59
C HIS A 106 -8.51 -5.64 6.42
N LEU A 107 -8.43 -4.40 5.95
CA LEU A 107 -7.16 -3.73 5.64
C LEU A 107 -6.22 -3.64 6.84
N ARG A 108 -6.77 -3.33 8.03
CA ARG A 108 -5.97 -3.26 9.25
C ARG A 108 -5.40 -4.62 9.62
N ASP A 109 -6.17 -5.68 9.46
CA ASP A 109 -5.70 -7.03 9.81
C ASP A 109 -4.65 -7.51 8.82
N THR A 110 -4.83 -7.18 7.53
CA THR A 110 -3.81 -7.42 6.49
C THR A 110 -2.49 -6.72 6.86
N ALA A 111 -2.54 -5.42 7.15
CA ALA A 111 -1.35 -4.64 7.50
C ALA A 111 -0.69 -5.14 8.80
N GLN A 112 -1.48 -5.46 9.83
CA GLN A 112 -0.96 -6.01 11.08
C GLN A 112 -0.38 -7.41 10.90
N LEU A 113 -0.94 -8.26 10.04
CA LEU A 113 -0.40 -9.59 9.74
C LEU A 113 0.96 -9.50 9.05
N LEU A 114 1.12 -8.56 8.10
CA LEU A 114 2.37 -8.37 7.36
C LEU A 114 3.45 -7.73 8.22
N THR A 115 3.09 -6.66 8.93
CA THR A 115 4.07 -5.84 9.66
C THR A 115 4.31 -6.30 11.09
N HIS A 116 3.41 -7.12 11.65
CA HIS A 116 3.32 -7.43 13.07
C HIS A 116 3.09 -6.20 13.97
N VAL A 117 2.67 -5.06 13.39
CA VAL A 117 2.44 -3.80 14.10
C VAL A 117 0.95 -3.41 14.04
N PRO A 118 0.33 -2.93 15.13
CA PRO A 118 0.83 -3.02 16.50
C PRO A 118 0.82 -4.48 16.97
N ASP A 119 1.57 -4.77 18.05
CA ASP A 119 1.58 -6.10 18.66
C ASP A 119 0.15 -6.59 18.94
N ARG A 120 -0.10 -7.85 18.59
CA ARG A 120 -1.37 -8.53 18.90
C ARG A 120 -1.39 -8.90 20.38
N ARG A 121 -2.37 -8.38 21.11
CA ARG A 121 -2.68 -8.81 22.48
C ARG A 121 -3.55 -10.05 22.48
#